data_AF-A0A9N8KLR5-F1
#
_entry.id   AF-A0A9N8KLR5-F1
#
_cell.length_a   1.000
_cell.length_b   1.000
_cell.length_c   1.000
_cell.angle_alpha   90.00
_cell.angle_beta   90.00
_cell.angle_gamma   90.00
#
_symmetry.space_group_name_H-M   'P 1'
#
loop_
_entity.id
_entity.type
_entity.pdbx_description
1 polymer ?
#
loop_
_entity_poly.entity_id
_entity_poly.type
_entity_poly.pdbx_seq_one_letter_code
_entity_poly.pdbx_strand_id
1 'polypeptide(L)'
;MQYSLSSSLLVFSLVGSVLSTPLLPRYSNSTRSGVICNGTFSPISAQTWVDGMNPGWNLGNTLDAAPDEGSWNNPPVVASTVDDVKKAGFRGIRLPGEIAA
;
A
#
# COMPACT_ATOMS: atom_id res chain seq x y z
N MET A 1 43.92 24.18 53.78
CA MET A 1 43.04 23.55 54.81
C MET A 1 41.64 24.11 54.54
N GLN A 2 40.76 23.42 53.79
CA GLN A 2 39.80 22.38 54.23
C GLN A 2 38.62 23.02 55.01
N TYR A 3 37.33 22.76 54.77
CA TYR A 3 36.64 21.53 54.39
C TYR A 3 35.39 21.79 53.51
N SER A 4 35.16 20.88 52.57
CA SER A 4 33.94 20.70 51.77
C SER A 4 32.92 19.90 52.59
N LEU A 5 31.66 20.34 52.63
CA LEU A 5 30.54 19.61 53.23
C LEU A 5 29.54 19.25 52.11
N SER A 6 29.78 18.11 51.48
CA SER A 6 28.88 17.47 50.53
C SER A 6 27.69 16.88 51.29
N SER A 7 26.49 17.38 51.01
CA SER A 7 25.26 16.97 51.68
C SER A 7 24.24 16.45 50.67
N SER A 8 23.55 15.39 51.08
CA SER A 8 22.29 14.84 50.56
C SER A 8 22.32 13.85 49.39
N LEU A 9 22.17 12.58 49.80
CA LEU A 9 21.66 11.46 49.03
C LEU A 9 20.30 11.80 48.41
N LEU A 10 20.16 11.65 47.09
CA LEU A 10 18.86 11.52 46.43
C LEU A 10 18.88 10.26 45.57
N VAL A 11 18.21 9.24 46.09
CA VAL A 11 17.90 7.97 45.45
C VAL A 11 16.86 8.25 44.36
N PHE A 12 17.28 8.25 43.08
CA PHE A 12 16.34 8.27 41.97
C PHE A 12 15.91 6.83 41.66
N SER A 13 14.68 6.50 42.06
CA SER A 13 13.99 5.26 41.74
C SER A 13 13.86 5.09 40.22
N LEU A 14 14.38 3.98 39.69
CA LEU A 14 14.26 3.61 38.28
C LEU A 14 12.88 2.98 38.05
N VAL A 15 11.92 3.78 37.60
CA VAL A 15 10.64 3.26 37.07
C VAL A 15 10.91 2.66 35.69
N GLY A 16 11.03 1.33 35.63
CA GLY A 16 11.08 0.58 34.39
C GLY A 16 9.73 0.64 33.68
N SER A 17 9.63 1.42 32.61
CA SER A 17 8.48 1.39 31.70
C SER A 17 8.59 0.15 30.81
N VAL A 18 7.83 -0.89 31.14
CA VAL A 18 7.55 -1.99 30.22
C VAL A 18 6.70 -1.45 29.06
N LEU A 19 7.35 -1.15 27.94
CA LEU A 19 6.67 -0.86 26.67
C LEU A 19 6.00 -2.15 26.20
N SER A 20 4.72 -2.28 26.55
CA SER A 20 3.84 -3.35 26.08
C SER A 20 3.76 -3.29 24.56
N THR A 21 4.43 -4.20 23.86
CA THR A 21 4.25 -4.38 22.42
C THR A 21 2.82 -4.88 22.18
N PRO A 22 1.95 -4.14 21.47
CA PRO A 22 0.68 -4.70 21.06
C PRO A 22 0.95 -5.87 20.12
N LEU A 23 0.58 -7.07 20.54
CA LEU A 23 0.51 -8.25 19.68
C LEU A 23 -0.64 -8.02 18.70
N LEU A 24 -0.35 -7.32 17.59
CA LEU A 24 -1.25 -7.35 16.45
C LEU A 24 -1.33 -8.80 15.96
N PRO A 25 -2.53 -9.36 15.73
CA PRO A 25 -2.64 -10.66 15.11
C PRO A 25 -2.00 -10.58 13.72
N ARG A 26 -0.90 -11.32 13.50
CA ARG A 26 -0.41 -11.58 12.16
C ARG A 26 -1.46 -12.43 11.46
N TYR A 27 -2.24 -11.82 10.57
CA TYR A 27 -3.06 -12.56 9.62
C TYR A 27 -2.13 -13.25 8.63
N SER A 28 -1.65 -14.44 8.99
CA SER A 28 -0.90 -15.33 8.11
C SER A 28 -1.82 -16.45 7.67
N ASN A 29 -2.48 -16.26 6.52
CA ASN A 29 -2.77 -17.36 5.60
C ASN A 29 -3.18 -16.81 4.23
N SER A 30 -2.21 -16.33 3.47
CA SER A 30 -2.34 -16.35 2.02
C SER A 30 -1.98 -17.75 1.57
N THR A 31 -2.99 -18.58 1.32
CA THR A 31 -2.82 -19.80 0.53
C THR A 31 -2.33 -19.35 -0.84
N ARG A 32 -1.02 -19.46 -1.04
CA ARG A 32 -0.34 -19.08 -2.28
C ARG A 32 -0.93 -19.94 -3.40
N SER A 33 -1.88 -19.38 -4.15
CA SER A 33 -2.31 -19.91 -5.43
C SER A 33 -1.05 -20.23 -6.24
N GLY A 34 -0.98 -21.44 -6.82
CA GLY A 34 0.20 -22.02 -7.47
C GLY A 34 0.66 -21.31 -8.75
N VAL A 35 0.44 -20.01 -8.85
CA VAL A 35 0.93 -19.15 -9.92
C VAL A 35 2.44 -19.01 -9.76
N ILE A 36 3.19 -19.66 -10.64
CA ILE A 36 4.63 -19.44 -10.76
C ILE A 36 4.82 -18.08 -11.46
N CYS A 37 4.98 -17.04 -10.65
CA CYS A 37 5.42 -15.74 -11.16
C CYS A 37 6.91 -15.83 -11.48
N ASN A 38 7.27 -16.11 -12.75
CA ASN A 38 8.67 -16.14 -13.21
C ASN A 38 9.29 -14.72 -13.36
N GLY A 39 8.65 -13.70 -12.80
CA GLY A 39 9.11 -12.31 -12.85
C GLY A 39 10.13 -12.02 -11.74
N THR A 40 11.15 -11.22 -12.06
CA THR A 40 12.05 -10.64 -11.07
C THR A 40 11.45 -9.35 -10.55
N PHE A 41 11.21 -9.27 -9.23
CA PHE A 41 10.76 -8.04 -8.58
C PHE A 41 11.93 -7.37 -7.88
N SER A 42 12.22 -6.12 -8.24
CA SER A 42 13.16 -5.28 -7.51
C SER A 42 12.39 -4.44 -6.48
N PRO A 43 12.85 -4.39 -5.22
CA PRO A 43 12.21 -3.55 -4.22
C PRO A 43 12.37 -2.07 -4.60
N ILE A 44 11.27 -1.33 -4.51
CA ILE A 44 11.23 0.12 -4.72
C ILE A 44 10.46 0.79 -3.57
N SER A 45 10.77 2.05 -3.28
CA SER A 45 10.00 2.81 -2.30
C SER A 45 8.59 3.14 -2.82
N ALA A 46 7.63 3.30 -1.91
CA ALA A 46 6.27 3.72 -2.28
C ALA A 46 6.27 5.08 -3.03
N GLN A 47 7.15 6.00 -2.63
CA GLN A 47 7.27 7.30 -3.30
C GLN A 47 7.75 7.14 -4.74
N THR A 48 8.83 6.38 -4.96
CA THR A 48 9.36 6.08 -6.30
C THR A 48 8.30 5.44 -7.20
N TRP A 49 7.47 4.57 -6.63
CA TRP A 49 6.36 3.96 -7.37
C TRP A 49 5.29 4.99 -7.77
N VAL A 50 4.84 5.83 -6.84
CA VAL A 50 3.84 6.89 -7.12
C VAL A 50 4.35 7.87 -8.17
N ASP A 51 5.60 8.33 -8.03
CA ASP A 51 6.25 9.21 -9.02
C ASP A 51 6.36 8.52 -10.38
N GLY A 52 6.50 7.19 -10.38
CA GLY A 52 6.51 6.31 -11.55
C GLY A 52 5.18 6.19 -12.29
N MET A 53 4.05 6.37 -11.59
CA MET A 53 2.71 6.16 -12.15
C MET A 53 2.01 7.46 -12.58
N ASN A 54 2.51 8.63 -12.18
CA ASN A 54 1.89 9.91 -12.52
C ASN A 54 2.25 10.36 -13.95
N PRO A 55 1.29 10.86 -14.76
CA PRO A 55 -0.13 11.00 -14.48
C PRO A 55 -0.89 9.67 -14.60
N GLY A 56 -1.84 9.45 -13.69
CA GLY A 56 -2.70 8.27 -13.68
C GLY A 56 -4.04 8.49 -14.40
N TRP A 57 -4.61 7.41 -14.92
CA TRP A 57 -5.94 7.38 -15.54
C TRP A 57 -6.83 6.33 -14.86
N ASN A 58 -8.14 6.54 -14.86
CA ASN A 58 -9.11 5.61 -14.25
C ASN A 58 -10.07 5.07 -15.32
N LEU A 59 -10.16 3.74 -15.42
CA LEU A 59 -11.14 3.05 -16.26
C LEU A 59 -12.46 2.90 -15.48
N GLY A 60 -13.20 4.00 -15.33
CA GLY A 60 -14.43 4.01 -14.53
C GLY A 60 -15.66 3.50 -15.29
N ASN A 61 -16.70 3.14 -14.55
CA ASN A 61 -17.99 2.67 -15.06
C ASN A 61 -17.85 1.55 -16.10
N THR A 62 -16.85 0.69 -15.95
CA THR A 62 -16.53 -0.39 -16.88
C THR A 62 -16.53 -1.70 -16.11
N LEU A 63 -15.39 -2.11 -15.55
CA LEU A 63 -15.29 -3.33 -14.74
C LEU A 63 -15.99 -3.20 -13.37
N ASP A 64 -16.27 -1.96 -12.94
CA ASP A 64 -17.06 -1.60 -11.77
C ASP A 64 -18.54 -1.37 -12.07
N ALA A 65 -18.98 -1.54 -13.33
CA ALA A 65 -20.40 -1.47 -13.65
C ALA A 65 -21.13 -2.72 -13.15
N ALA A 66 -22.34 -2.52 -12.63
CA ALA A 66 -23.25 -3.59 -12.22
C ALA A 66 -24.56 -3.54 -13.04
N PRO A 67 -25.15 -4.69 -13.40
CA PRO A 67 -24.75 -6.06 -13.04
C PRO A 67 -23.53 -6.60 -13.80
N ASP A 68 -23.28 -6.11 -15.01
CA ASP A 68 -22.19 -6.57 -15.88
C ASP A 68 -21.38 -5.40 -16.44
N GLU A 69 -20.14 -5.67 -16.85
CA GLU A 69 -19.35 -4.73 -17.66
C GLU A 69 -20.16 -4.32 -18.91
N GLY A 70 -20.37 -3.02 -19.11
CA GLY A 70 -21.31 -2.53 -20.14
C GLY A 70 -22.54 -1.82 -19.59
N SER A 71 -22.91 -2.10 -18.34
CA SER A 71 -24.20 -1.67 -17.79
C SER A 71 -24.30 -0.17 -17.55
N TRP A 72 -23.16 0.51 -17.35
CA TRP A 72 -23.09 1.94 -17.05
C TRP A 72 -22.51 2.77 -18.21
N ASN A 73 -23.10 2.59 -19.40
CA ASN A 73 -22.89 3.44 -20.58
C ASN A 73 -21.47 3.44 -21.18
N ASN A 74 -20.57 2.56 -20.72
CA ASN A 74 -19.29 2.29 -21.35
C ASN A 74 -19.26 0.85 -21.86
N PRO A 75 -18.85 0.61 -23.11
CA PRO A 75 -18.68 -0.75 -23.61
C PRO A 75 -17.55 -1.49 -22.87
N PRO A 76 -17.49 -2.82 -22.96
CA PRO A 76 -16.38 -3.60 -22.42
C PRO A 76 -15.02 -3.10 -22.92
N VAL A 77 -14.05 -3.05 -22.00
CA VAL A 77 -12.71 -2.54 -22.31
C VAL A 77 -11.99 -3.47 -23.29
N VAL A 78 -11.29 -2.86 -24.26
CA VAL A 78 -10.45 -3.58 -25.22
C VAL A 78 -8.99 -3.14 -25.09
N ALA A 79 -8.07 -3.97 -25.57
CA ALA A 79 -6.63 -3.69 -25.49
C ALA A 79 -6.25 -2.34 -26.11
N SER A 80 -6.90 -1.95 -27.21
CA SER A 80 -6.64 -0.67 -27.88
C SER A 80 -6.98 0.54 -27.00
N THR A 81 -7.93 0.43 -26.07
CA THR A 81 -8.22 1.50 -25.10
C THR A 81 -7.00 1.79 -24.23
N VAL A 82 -6.31 0.74 -23.77
CA VAL A 82 -5.09 0.89 -22.96
C VAL A 82 -3.93 1.43 -23.81
N ASP A 83 -3.83 1.00 -25.08
CA ASP A 83 -2.85 1.55 -26.01
C ASP A 83 -3.05 3.06 -26.22
N ASP A 84 -4.29 3.51 -26.38
CA ASP A 84 -4.60 4.93 -26.57
C ASP A 84 -4.35 5.75 -25.30
N VAL A 85 -4.65 5.21 -24.12
CA VAL A 85 -4.30 5.83 -22.83
C VAL A 85 -2.78 5.97 -22.68
N LYS A 86 -2.02 4.95 -23.09
CA LYS A 86 -0.56 5.01 -23.10
C LYS A 86 -0.03 6.05 -24.11
N LYS A 87 -0.60 6.12 -25.31
CA LYS A 87 -0.27 7.14 -26.32
C LYS A 87 -0.61 8.56 -25.84
N ALA A 88 -1.67 8.71 -25.04
CA ALA A 88 -2.05 9.98 -24.43
C ALA A 88 -1.09 10.45 -23.31
N GLY A 89 -0.12 9.62 -22.91
CA GLY A 89 0.94 9.99 -21.96
C GLY A 89 0.66 9.60 -20.50
N PHE A 90 -0.40 8.81 -20.24
CA PHE A 90 -0.64 8.27 -18.92
C PHE A 90 0.35 7.15 -18.59
N ARG A 91 0.78 7.11 -17.33
CA ARG A 91 1.81 6.18 -16.82
C ARG A 91 1.24 5.18 -15.81
N GLY A 92 0.06 5.44 -15.30
CA GLY A 92 -0.66 4.58 -14.37
C GLY A 92 -2.12 4.41 -14.78
N ILE A 93 -2.67 3.23 -14.49
CA ILE A 93 -4.09 2.93 -14.66
C ILE A 93 -4.66 2.38 -13.36
N ARG A 94 -5.81 2.92 -12.93
CA ARG A 94 -6.66 2.32 -11.90
C ARG A 94 -7.75 1.52 -12.59
N LEU A 95 -7.82 0.23 -12.26
CA LEU A 95 -8.83 -0.71 -12.72
C LEU A 95 -9.81 -0.96 -11.55
N PRO A 96 -10.89 -0.16 -11.41
CA PRO A 96 -11.94 -0.46 -10.46
C PRO A 96 -12.70 -1.70 -10.94
N GLY A 97 -13.08 -2.58 -10.02
CA GLY A 97 -13.88 -3.76 -10.34
C GLY A 97 -14.86 -4.05 -9.22
N GLU A 98 -16.04 -4.55 -9.59
CA GLU A 98 -16.96 -5.13 -8.62
C GLU A 98 -16.54 -6.58 -8.35
N ILE A 99 -16.46 -6.96 -7.08
CA ILE A 99 -16.26 -8.36 -6.70
C ILE A 99 -17.63 -9.05 -6.73
N ALA A 100 -17.79 -10.05 -7.59
CA ALA A 100 -18.98 -10.90 -7.54
C ALA A 100 -19.08 -11.52 -6.14
N ALA A 101 -20.16 -11.20 -5.43
CA ALA A 101 -20.44 -11.68 -4.08
C ALA A 101 -20.78 -13.18 -4.05
#